data_AF-A0A0N9ZTU6-F1
#
_entry.id   AF-A0A0N9ZTU6-F1
#
_cell.length_a   1.000
_cell.length_b   1.000
_cell.length_c   1.000
_cell.angle_alpha   90.00
_cell.angle_beta   90.00
_cell.angle_gamma   90.00
#
_symmetry.space_group_name_H-M   'P 1'
#
loop_
_entity.id
_entity.type
_entity.pdbx_description
1 polymer ?
#
loop_
_entity_poly.entity_id
_entity_poly.type
_entity_poly.pdbx_seq_one_letter_code
_entity_poly.pdbx_strand_id
1 'polypeptide(L)'
;MIPVAPIPLIVPLIYLSSFVAGIWLLVWLSLLAFSPRARQRLRRRWPSRGLLMLLLLIPLGLRAWLEIGLWQYERERAREEAAHSAVLERPTRLGGIEMPAGTRLKLELKHQPESFREAEFPTPVTIRGVATRHLQRWLQSEQDNPQDPWKTTGVHPTSLRLRGEGVAEIEGWRCDASQEIAFASERDGRPAAFEGCSLATGNRADDIDFPAGARLFASDGMVYTDGYRDAERWRVMPETGQRVSVRGIALSGGALAFDRDRRLYGLGGTVLAAALQLGAWHYPAGTEVSLSPRAAWRAQHPHAWLFSPTREAASHASGERLEHGVSLLQTLDGQELERLDNRAAGVIDFIELEIGDER
;
A
#
# COMPACT_ATOMS: atom_id res chain seq x y z
N MET A 1 -1.14 11.08 -0.30
CA MET A 1 -1.46 12.24 -1.17
C MET A 1 -0.19 12.56 -1.94
N ILE A 2 -0.20 12.39 -3.26
CA ILE A 2 0.91 12.83 -4.11
C ILE A 2 0.94 14.36 -3.99
N PRO A 3 2.06 15.01 -3.65
CA PRO A 3 2.12 16.46 -3.60
C PRO A 3 1.89 16.99 -5.02
N VAL A 4 0.68 17.50 -5.28
CA VAL A 4 0.41 18.28 -6.47
C VAL A 4 1.21 19.57 -6.26
N ALA A 5 2.35 19.68 -6.93
CA ALA A 5 3.11 20.91 -6.93
C ALA A 5 2.14 22.05 -7.30
N PRO A 6 2.00 23.10 -6.46
CA PRO A 6 1.06 24.16 -6.74
C PRO A 6 1.41 24.75 -8.11
N ILE A 7 0.45 24.76 -9.03
CA ILE A 7 0.62 25.42 -10.32
C ILE A 7 1.04 26.84 -10.00
N PRO A 8 2.24 27.28 -10.43
CA PRO A 8 2.73 28.60 -10.06
C PRO A 8 1.73 29.63 -10.56
N LEU A 9 1.35 30.58 -9.70
CA LEU A 9 0.34 31.63 -9.97
C LEU A 9 0.57 32.36 -11.30
N ILE A 10 1.81 32.36 -11.77
CA ILE A 10 2.26 32.89 -13.06
C ILE A 10 1.50 32.24 -14.24
N VAL A 11 1.24 30.93 -14.22
CA VAL A 11 0.58 30.22 -15.32
C VAL A 11 -0.86 30.71 -15.53
N PRO A 12 -1.78 30.70 -14.54
CA PRO A 12 -3.13 31.21 -14.74
C PRO A 12 -3.15 32.71 -15.09
N LEU A 13 -2.21 33.51 -14.59
CA LEU A 13 -2.08 34.92 -14.97
C LEU A 13 -1.68 35.11 -16.44
N ILE A 14 -0.80 34.27 -16.98
CA ILE A 14 -0.46 34.26 -18.42
C ILE A 14 -1.69 33.89 -19.25
N TYR A 15 -2.45 32.86 -18.87
CA TYR A 15 -3.66 32.47 -19.60
C TYR A 15 -4.73 33.57 -19.58
N LEU A 16 -4.97 34.19 -18.41
CA LEU A 16 -5.95 35.28 -18.27
C LEU A 16 -5.54 36.53 -19.06
N SER A 17 -4.29 36.97 -18.93
CA SER A 17 -3.78 38.14 -19.66
C SER A 17 -3.77 37.90 -21.17
N SER A 18 -3.45 36.69 -21.62
CA SER A 18 -3.52 36.29 -23.03
C SER A 18 -4.95 36.30 -23.58
N PHE A 19 -5.92 35.83 -22.77
CA PHE A 19 -7.33 35.85 -23.16
C PHE A 19 -7.85 37.28 -23.33
N VAL A 20 -7.57 38.16 -22.36
CA VAL A 20 -7.93 39.58 -22.43
C VAL A 20 -7.23 40.27 -23.61
N ALA A 21 -5.93 40.02 -23.82
CA ALA A 21 -5.18 40.57 -24.93
C ALA A 21 -5.72 40.10 -26.30
N GLY A 22 -6.10 38.82 -26.41
CA GLY A 22 -6.74 38.25 -27.59
C GLY A 22 -8.06 38.92 -27.94
N ILE A 23 -8.95 39.12 -26.96
CA ILE A 23 -10.22 39.85 -27.16
C ILE A 23 -9.96 41.28 -27.66
N TRP A 24 -9.02 41.99 -27.03
CA TRP A 24 -8.68 43.35 -27.44
C TRP A 24 -8.11 43.42 -28.86
N LEU A 25 -7.22 42.49 -29.24
CA LEU A 25 -6.70 42.40 -30.60
C LEU A 25 -7.81 42.10 -31.62
N LEU A 26 -8.74 41.21 -31.31
CA LEU A 26 -9.87 40.89 -32.19
C LEU A 26 -10.80 42.10 -32.41
N VAL A 27 -11.11 42.85 -31.35
CA VAL A 27 -11.89 44.10 -31.44
C VAL A 27 -11.17 45.12 -32.32
N TRP A 28 -9.87 45.29 -32.13
CA TRP A 28 -9.05 46.20 -32.94
C TRP A 28 -8.98 45.80 -34.41
N LEU A 29 -8.75 44.52 -34.70
CA LEU A 29 -8.72 43.99 -36.07
C LEU A 29 -10.07 44.17 -36.75
N SER A 30 -11.17 43.93 -36.03
CA SER A 30 -12.53 44.16 -36.54
C SER A 30 -12.77 45.64 -36.87
N LEU A 31 -12.39 46.56 -35.96
CA LEU A 31 -12.50 48.00 -36.20
C LEU A 31 -11.67 48.46 -37.40
N LEU A 32 -10.48 47.88 -37.62
CA LEU A 32 -9.64 48.17 -38.78
C LEU A 32 -10.23 47.60 -40.07
N ALA A 33 -10.80 46.40 -40.03
CA ALA A 33 -11.44 45.78 -41.18
C ALA A 33 -12.66 46.59 -41.65
N PHE A 34 -13.53 47.01 -40.72
CA PHE A 34 -14.81 47.64 -41.06
C PHE A 34 -14.82 49.18 -41.10
N SER A 35 -13.79 49.88 -40.61
CA SER A 35 -13.79 51.36 -40.57
C SER A 35 -12.60 52.02 -41.28
N PRO A 36 -12.81 52.72 -42.40
CA PRO A 36 -11.74 53.46 -43.08
C PRO A 36 -11.20 54.63 -42.23
N ARG A 37 -12.04 55.21 -41.36
CA ARG A 37 -11.65 56.26 -40.42
C ARG A 37 -10.72 55.73 -39.33
N ALA A 38 -10.89 54.48 -38.89
CA ALA A 38 -9.99 53.84 -37.93
C ALA A 38 -8.59 53.62 -38.53
N ARG A 39 -8.52 53.20 -39.80
CA ARG A 39 -7.24 53.05 -40.54
C ARG A 39 -6.48 54.37 -40.67
N GLN A 40 -7.17 55.46 -41.01
CA GLN A 40 -6.55 56.80 -41.08
C GLN A 40 -6.04 57.29 -39.72
N ARG A 41 -6.80 57.06 -38.64
CA ARG A 41 -6.36 57.41 -37.27
C ARG A 41 -5.17 56.57 -36.81
N LEU A 42 -5.10 55.30 -37.21
CA LEU A 42 -3.95 54.44 -36.92
C LEU A 42 -2.69 54.97 -37.61
N ARG A 43 -2.77 55.37 -38.89
CA ARG A 43 -1.65 55.98 -39.62
C ARG A 43 -1.09 57.25 -38.95
N ARG A 44 -1.97 58.06 -38.35
CA ARG A 44 -1.58 59.32 -37.69
C ARG A 44 -0.94 59.14 -36.30
N ARG A 45 -1.20 58.02 -35.62
CA ARG A 45 -0.63 57.65 -34.30
C ARG A 45 0.01 56.27 -34.34
N TRP A 46 0.69 55.95 -35.45
CA TRP A 46 1.24 54.63 -35.70
C TRP A 46 2.29 54.18 -34.66
N PRO A 47 3.24 55.01 -34.18
CA PRO A 47 4.24 54.52 -33.25
C PRO A 47 3.64 54.08 -31.89
N SER A 48 2.69 54.85 -31.33
CA SER A 48 2.09 54.51 -30.03
C SER A 48 1.09 53.37 -30.10
N ARG A 49 0.29 53.28 -31.18
CA ARG A 49 -0.66 52.18 -31.37
C ARG A 49 0.01 50.89 -31.84
N GLY A 50 1.07 51.01 -32.64
CA GLY A 50 1.94 49.89 -33.01
C GLY A 50 2.62 49.28 -31.78
N LEU A 51 3.13 50.12 -30.87
CA LEU A 51 3.70 49.67 -29.60
C LEU A 51 2.67 48.93 -28.73
N LEU A 52 1.44 49.45 -28.62
CA LEU A 52 0.37 48.77 -27.87
C LEU A 52 0.00 47.41 -28.47
N MET A 53 -0.09 47.32 -29.81
CA MET A 53 -0.33 46.02 -30.47
C MET A 53 0.81 45.04 -30.22
N LEU A 54 2.05 45.51 -30.26
CA LEU A 54 3.22 44.69 -29.98
C LEU A 54 3.22 44.18 -28.53
N LEU A 55 2.85 45.04 -27.56
CA LEU A 55 2.68 44.65 -26.15
C LEU A 55 1.56 43.62 -25.94
N LEU A 56 0.44 43.72 -26.68
CA LEU A 56 -0.65 42.74 -26.61
C LEU A 56 -0.30 41.40 -27.27
N LEU A 57 0.65 41.37 -28.21
CA LEU A 57 1.14 40.12 -28.82
C LEU A 57 2.06 39.33 -27.89
N ILE A 58 2.75 39.98 -26.95
CA ILE A 58 3.66 39.32 -25.99
C ILE A 58 2.97 38.21 -25.19
N PRO A 59 1.86 38.46 -24.46
CA PRO A 59 1.19 37.39 -23.69
C PRO A 59 0.66 36.28 -24.61
N LEU A 60 0.15 36.63 -25.80
CA LEU A 60 -0.35 35.66 -26.77
C LEU A 60 0.77 34.72 -27.28
N GLY A 61 1.95 35.28 -27.57
CA GLY A 61 3.14 34.52 -27.95
C GLY A 61 3.66 33.64 -26.81
N LEU A 62 3.63 34.14 -25.57
CA LEU A 62 4.02 33.37 -24.39
C LEU A 62 3.09 32.18 -24.16
N ARG A 63 1.77 32.37 -24.29
CA ARG A 63 0.81 31.28 -24.24
C ARG A 63 1.06 30.26 -25.35
N ALA A 64 1.22 30.71 -26.60
CA ALA A 64 1.49 29.81 -27.72
C ALA A 64 2.78 28.99 -27.50
N TRP A 65 3.82 29.60 -26.97
CA TRP A 65 5.06 28.93 -26.61
C TRP A 65 4.86 27.84 -25.53
N LEU A 66 4.08 28.14 -24.47
CA LEU A 66 3.74 27.15 -23.44
C LEU A 66 2.95 25.97 -24.01
N GLU A 67 1.93 26.22 -24.83
CA GLU A 67 1.10 25.18 -25.46
C GLU A 67 1.95 24.29 -26.39
N ILE A 68 2.86 24.89 -27.17
CA ILE A 68 3.79 24.13 -28.03
C ILE A 68 4.75 23.29 -27.17
N GLY A 69 5.28 23.86 -26.07
CA GLY A 69 6.15 23.13 -25.15
C GLY A 69 5.46 21.94 -24.50
N LEU A 70 4.22 22.13 -24.03
CA LEU A 70 3.39 21.06 -23.47
C LEU A 70 3.09 19.99 -24.53
N TRP A 71 2.72 20.39 -25.74
CA TRP A 71 2.47 19.44 -26.82
C TRP A 71 3.71 18.63 -27.22
N GLN A 72 4.89 19.26 -27.26
CA GLN A 72 6.15 18.56 -27.51
C GLN A 72 6.47 17.57 -26.39
N TYR A 73 6.30 18.00 -25.14
CA TYR A 73 6.49 17.16 -23.96
C TYR A 73 5.55 15.96 -23.97
N GLU A 74 4.25 16.16 -24.19
CA GLU A 74 3.25 15.08 -24.31
C GLU A 74 3.62 14.10 -25.43
N ARG A 75 4.10 14.61 -26.56
CA ARG A 75 4.51 13.78 -27.69
C ARG A 75 5.76 12.97 -27.40
N GLU A 76 6.74 13.52 -26.70
CA GLU A 76 7.93 12.80 -26.24
C GLU A 76 7.56 11.75 -25.20
N ARG A 77 6.72 12.10 -24.22
CA ARG A 77 6.19 11.17 -23.23
C ARG A 77 5.43 10.02 -23.87
N ALA A 78 4.55 10.29 -24.83
CA ALA A 78 3.81 9.27 -25.55
C ALA A 78 4.74 8.33 -26.35
N ARG A 79 5.84 8.86 -26.93
CA ARG A 79 6.85 8.04 -27.61
C ARG A 79 7.63 7.17 -26.63
N GLU A 80 7.99 7.71 -25.47
CA GLU A 80 8.64 6.95 -24.41
C GLU A 80 7.72 5.86 -23.88
N GLU A 81 6.48 6.19 -23.52
CA GLU A 81 5.47 5.22 -23.07
C GLU A 81 5.20 4.13 -24.12
N ALA A 82 5.17 4.49 -25.42
CA ALA A 82 5.08 3.52 -26.51
C ALA A 82 6.31 2.60 -26.59
N ALA A 83 7.52 3.10 -26.29
CA ALA A 83 8.73 2.27 -26.24
C ALA A 83 8.77 1.34 -25.00
N HIS A 84 8.06 1.71 -23.94
CA HIS A 84 7.88 0.95 -22.71
C HIS A 84 6.57 0.15 -22.67
N SER A 85 5.84 0.05 -23.77
CA SER A 85 4.65 -0.80 -23.88
C SER A 85 4.78 -1.76 -25.05
N ALA A 86 4.30 -2.99 -24.86
CA ALA A 86 4.30 -4.01 -25.89
C ALA A 86 3.01 -4.82 -25.80
N VAL A 87 2.54 -5.33 -26.94
CA VAL A 87 1.44 -6.29 -26.99
C VAL A 87 1.96 -7.57 -27.62
N LEU A 88 1.74 -8.70 -26.97
CA LEU A 88 2.18 -9.99 -27.48
C LEU A 88 1.32 -10.41 -28.68
N GLU A 89 1.91 -10.53 -29.86
CA GLU A 89 1.19 -10.98 -31.07
C GLU A 89 0.89 -12.48 -31.06
N ARG A 90 1.71 -13.26 -30.35
CA ARG A 90 1.60 -14.72 -30.23
C ARG A 90 1.73 -15.15 -28.78
N PRO A 91 1.16 -16.31 -28.40
CA PRO A 91 1.40 -16.88 -27.08
C PRO A 91 2.90 -17.01 -26.83
N THR A 92 3.36 -16.46 -25.71
CA THR A 92 4.78 -16.37 -25.38
C THR A 92 4.96 -16.65 -23.90
N ARG A 93 5.98 -17.42 -23.55
CA ARG A 93 6.37 -17.64 -22.16
C ARG A 93 7.34 -16.56 -21.72
N LEU A 94 6.99 -15.78 -20.69
CA LEU A 94 7.85 -14.75 -20.09
C LEU A 94 7.85 -14.92 -18.58
N GLY A 95 9.00 -14.82 -17.92
CA GLY A 95 9.11 -15.09 -16.48
C GLY A 95 8.59 -16.48 -16.07
N GLY A 96 8.69 -17.45 -16.98
CA GLY A 96 8.14 -18.80 -16.80
C GLY A 96 6.61 -18.91 -16.79
N ILE A 97 5.88 -17.82 -17.06
CA ILE A 97 4.42 -17.75 -17.16
C ILE A 97 4.01 -17.81 -18.63
N GLU A 98 3.10 -18.71 -18.97
CA GLU A 98 2.52 -18.81 -20.32
C GLU A 98 1.52 -17.67 -20.53
N MET A 99 1.86 -16.71 -21.39
CA MET A 99 1.01 -15.56 -21.68
C MET A 99 0.30 -15.76 -23.03
N PRO A 100 -1.02 -15.55 -23.11
CA PRO A 100 -1.75 -15.64 -24.37
C PRO A 100 -1.40 -14.48 -25.32
N ALA A 101 -1.73 -14.64 -26.60
CA ALA A 101 -1.72 -13.53 -27.53
C ALA A 101 -2.68 -12.41 -27.07
N GLY A 102 -2.30 -11.16 -27.29
CA GLY A 102 -3.04 -9.98 -26.87
C GLY A 102 -2.72 -9.49 -25.45
N THR A 103 -1.81 -10.15 -24.71
CA THR A 103 -1.32 -9.64 -23.43
C THR A 103 -0.61 -8.31 -23.62
N ARG A 104 -1.03 -7.30 -22.85
CA ARG A 104 -0.40 -5.99 -22.83
C ARG A 104 0.65 -5.95 -21.74
N LEU A 105 1.86 -5.57 -22.08
CA LEU A 105 3.00 -5.48 -21.19
C LEU A 105 3.41 -4.02 -21.01
N LYS A 106 3.76 -3.65 -19.78
CA LYS A 106 4.59 -2.47 -19.51
C LYS A 106 5.99 -2.92 -19.15
N LEU A 107 6.99 -2.35 -19.81
CA LEU A 107 8.39 -2.77 -19.78
C LEU A 107 9.25 -1.77 -19.00
N GLU A 108 10.19 -2.26 -18.20
CA GLU A 108 11.21 -1.42 -17.59
C GLU A 108 12.30 -1.03 -18.61
N LEU A 109 12.73 -1.98 -19.44
CA LEU A 109 13.71 -1.76 -20.49
C LEU A 109 13.03 -1.73 -21.86
N LYS A 110 13.35 -0.70 -22.65
CA LYS A 110 12.76 -0.47 -23.97
C LYS A 110 12.93 -1.70 -24.86
N HIS A 111 11.82 -2.15 -25.45
CA HIS A 111 11.78 -3.30 -26.37
C HIS A 111 12.35 -4.62 -25.83
N GLN A 112 12.42 -4.81 -24.51
CA GLN A 112 12.86 -6.06 -23.88
C GLN A 112 11.69 -6.70 -23.11
N PRO A 113 10.95 -7.65 -23.71
CA PRO A 113 9.76 -8.24 -23.10
C PRO A 113 10.01 -8.87 -21.72
N GLU A 114 11.16 -9.50 -21.47
CA GLU A 114 11.47 -10.12 -20.17
C GLU A 114 11.56 -9.12 -19.00
N SER A 115 11.82 -7.84 -19.32
CA SER A 115 11.84 -6.74 -18.35
C SER A 115 10.45 -6.19 -18.00
N PHE A 116 9.38 -6.91 -18.33
CA PHE A 116 8.02 -6.46 -18.02
C PHE A 116 7.80 -6.30 -16.51
N ARG A 117 7.21 -5.17 -16.14
CA ARG A 117 6.79 -4.82 -14.79
C ARG A 117 5.32 -5.06 -14.56
N GLU A 118 4.51 -4.91 -15.61
CA GLU A 118 3.09 -5.17 -15.55
C GLU A 118 2.68 -5.99 -16.77
N ALA A 119 1.76 -6.92 -16.56
CA ALA A 119 1.12 -7.69 -17.61
C ALA A 119 -0.40 -7.69 -17.39
N GLU A 120 -1.15 -7.32 -18.42
CA GLU A 120 -2.60 -7.38 -18.46
C GLU A 120 -3.03 -8.46 -19.46
N PHE A 121 -3.69 -9.50 -18.96
CA PHE A 121 -4.10 -10.64 -19.76
C PHE A 121 -5.51 -10.42 -20.33
N PRO A 122 -5.72 -10.66 -21.64
CA PRO A 122 -7.04 -10.53 -22.27
C PRO A 122 -8.05 -11.56 -21.71
N THR A 123 -7.55 -12.76 -21.39
CA THR A 123 -8.29 -13.82 -20.73
C THR A 123 -7.57 -14.21 -19.43
N PRO A 124 -8.27 -14.63 -18.36
CA PRO A 124 -7.62 -15.04 -17.12
C PRO A 124 -6.60 -16.16 -17.35
N VAL A 125 -5.39 -15.99 -16.81
CA VAL A 125 -4.31 -16.98 -16.83
C VAL A 125 -4.15 -17.55 -15.43
N THR A 126 -4.12 -18.87 -15.30
CA THR A 126 -3.95 -19.51 -13.99
C THR A 126 -2.48 -19.52 -13.60
N ILE A 127 -2.13 -18.79 -12.54
CA ILE A 127 -0.77 -18.68 -12.02
C ILE A 127 -0.81 -19.09 -10.55
N ARG A 128 -0.15 -20.21 -10.21
CA ARG A 128 -0.15 -20.77 -8.84
C ARG A 128 -1.55 -20.93 -8.23
N GLY A 129 -2.51 -21.35 -9.04
CA GLY A 129 -3.91 -21.54 -8.63
C GLY A 129 -4.76 -20.26 -8.63
N VAL A 130 -4.18 -19.10 -8.97
CA VAL A 130 -4.89 -17.82 -9.07
C VAL A 130 -5.30 -17.55 -10.51
N ALA A 131 -6.60 -17.40 -10.77
CA ALA A 131 -7.12 -16.96 -12.06
C ALA A 131 -6.82 -15.45 -12.25
N THR A 132 -5.69 -15.15 -12.86
CA THR A 132 -5.07 -13.82 -12.88
C THR A 132 -5.40 -13.05 -14.16
N ARG A 133 -5.80 -11.79 -14.04
CA ARG A 133 -5.94 -10.85 -15.18
C ARG A 133 -4.87 -9.77 -15.21
N HIS A 134 -4.35 -9.41 -14.04
CA HIS A 134 -3.33 -8.39 -13.89
C HIS A 134 -2.19 -8.95 -13.04
N LEU A 135 -0.98 -8.84 -13.55
CA LEU A 135 0.24 -9.23 -12.86
C LEU A 135 1.18 -8.04 -12.80
N GLN A 136 1.74 -7.78 -11.61
CA GLN A 136 2.77 -6.78 -11.40
C GLN A 136 4.03 -7.44 -10.81
N ARG A 137 5.20 -6.98 -11.24
CA ARG A 137 6.53 -7.41 -10.79
C ARG A 137 7.30 -6.22 -10.24
N TRP A 138 7.93 -6.42 -9.10
CA TRP A 138 8.99 -5.53 -8.63
C TRP A 138 10.31 -6.06 -9.17
N LEU A 139 11.00 -5.22 -9.94
CA LEU A 139 12.28 -5.55 -10.54
C LEU A 139 13.40 -4.89 -9.77
N GLN A 140 14.49 -5.61 -9.59
CA GLN A 140 15.75 -5.10 -9.07
C GLN A 140 16.75 -5.04 -10.21
N SER A 141 17.41 -3.89 -10.36
CA SER A 141 18.49 -3.68 -11.32
C SER A 141 19.77 -4.36 -10.82
N GLU A 142 20.42 -5.09 -11.71
CA GLU A 142 21.76 -5.60 -11.50
C GLU A 142 22.79 -4.60 -12.02
N GLN A 143 23.87 -4.44 -11.25
CA GLN A 143 24.97 -3.55 -11.54
C GLN A 143 26.26 -4.38 -11.49
N ASP A 144 26.99 -4.44 -12.60
CA ASP A 144 28.23 -5.23 -12.70
C ASP A 144 29.38 -4.63 -11.86
N ASN A 145 29.37 -3.32 -11.60
CA ASN A 145 30.43 -2.65 -10.87
C ASN A 145 29.88 -1.63 -9.84
N PRO A 146 30.14 -1.81 -8.53
CA PRO A 146 29.78 -0.82 -7.50
C PRO A 146 30.41 0.57 -7.70
N GLN A 147 31.49 0.67 -8.46
CA GLN A 147 32.17 1.93 -8.78
C GLN A 147 31.58 2.68 -9.99
N ASP A 148 30.66 2.05 -10.75
CA ASP A 148 29.93 2.70 -11.83
C ASP A 148 28.42 2.37 -11.75
N PRO A 149 27.71 2.96 -10.77
CA PRO A 149 26.33 2.59 -10.43
C PRO A 149 25.30 2.94 -11.52
N TRP A 150 25.72 3.62 -12.60
CA TRP A 150 24.84 4.09 -13.67
C TRP A 150 24.64 3.07 -14.79
N LYS A 151 25.43 1.99 -14.83
CA LYS A 151 25.33 0.97 -15.87
C LYS A 151 24.57 -0.25 -15.38
N THR A 152 23.26 -0.27 -15.64
CA THR A 152 22.41 -1.46 -15.40
C THR A 152 22.76 -2.54 -16.41
N THR A 153 23.16 -3.72 -15.94
CA THR A 153 23.55 -4.86 -16.79
C THR A 153 22.44 -5.90 -16.95
N GLY A 154 21.44 -5.87 -16.06
CA GLY A 154 20.23 -6.68 -16.15
C GLY A 154 19.15 -6.22 -15.16
N VAL A 155 17.96 -6.80 -15.29
CA VAL A 155 16.89 -6.66 -14.29
C VAL A 155 16.34 -8.05 -13.98
N HIS A 156 16.11 -8.33 -12.70
CA HIS A 156 15.42 -9.55 -12.29
C HIS A 156 14.29 -9.19 -11.32
N PRO A 157 13.20 -9.96 -11.29
CA PRO A 157 12.12 -9.75 -10.34
C PRO A 157 12.46 -10.26 -8.96
N THR A 158 11.99 -9.55 -7.94
CA THR A 158 12.10 -9.97 -6.53
C THR A 158 10.76 -10.44 -5.98
N SER A 159 9.66 -9.86 -6.46
CA SER A 159 8.30 -10.25 -6.07
C SER A 159 7.30 -10.10 -7.22
N LEU A 160 6.21 -10.84 -7.11
CA LEU A 160 5.04 -10.74 -7.98
C LEU A 160 3.80 -10.43 -7.15
N ARG A 161 2.90 -9.65 -7.73
CA ARG A 161 1.54 -9.41 -7.24
C ARG A 161 0.55 -9.80 -8.33
N LEU A 162 -0.36 -10.69 -7.99
CA LEU A 162 -1.38 -11.22 -8.89
C LEU A 162 -2.74 -10.66 -8.48
N ARG A 163 -3.54 -10.26 -9.46
CA ARG A 163 -4.94 -9.83 -9.27
C ARG A 163 -5.80 -10.37 -10.41
N GLY A 164 -7.02 -10.74 -10.08
CA GLY A 164 -7.93 -11.45 -10.96
C GLY A 164 -9.35 -11.50 -10.43
N GLU A 165 -9.99 -12.65 -10.57
CA GLU A 165 -11.40 -12.82 -10.26
C GLU A 165 -11.63 -14.06 -9.38
N GLY A 166 -12.59 -13.97 -8.47
CA GLY A 166 -13.03 -15.08 -7.63
C GLY A 166 -12.16 -15.30 -6.39
N VAL A 167 -12.10 -16.56 -5.95
CA VAL A 167 -11.38 -16.98 -4.73
C VAL A 167 -10.31 -17.97 -5.14
N ALA A 168 -9.08 -17.73 -4.70
CA ALA A 168 -7.96 -18.65 -4.88
C ALA A 168 -7.73 -19.44 -3.59
N GLU A 169 -7.45 -20.74 -3.70
CA GLU A 169 -7.08 -21.58 -2.57
C GLU A 169 -5.56 -21.79 -2.58
N ILE A 170 -4.87 -21.27 -1.56
CA ILE A 170 -3.41 -21.27 -1.46
C ILE A 170 -3.01 -21.83 -0.10
N GLU A 171 -2.33 -22.98 -0.10
CA GLU A 171 -1.86 -23.66 1.12
C GLU A 171 -2.99 -23.84 2.18
N GLY A 172 -4.22 -24.09 1.72
CA GLY A 172 -5.41 -24.28 2.55
C GLY A 172 -6.09 -23.00 3.02
N TRP A 173 -5.61 -21.82 2.60
CA TRP A 173 -6.26 -20.53 2.83
C TRP A 173 -7.04 -20.08 1.61
N ARG A 174 -8.21 -19.47 1.84
CA ARG A 174 -9.05 -18.88 0.79
C ARG A 174 -8.69 -17.40 0.67
N CYS A 175 -8.05 -17.02 -0.42
CA CYS A 175 -7.66 -15.65 -0.72
C CYS A 175 -8.64 -15.01 -1.71
N ASP A 176 -8.98 -13.74 -1.50
CA ASP A 176 -9.74 -12.94 -2.46
C ASP A 176 -8.82 -12.56 -3.63
N ALA A 177 -9.07 -13.14 -4.81
CA ALA A 177 -8.26 -12.90 -6.01
C ALA A 177 -8.56 -11.53 -6.64
N SER A 178 -9.65 -10.85 -6.26
CA SER A 178 -9.90 -9.47 -6.68
C SER A 178 -8.93 -8.47 -6.03
N GLN A 179 -8.35 -8.85 -4.89
CA GLN A 179 -7.28 -8.15 -4.21
C GLN A 179 -5.91 -8.70 -4.62
N GLU A 180 -4.85 -8.00 -4.24
CA GLU A 180 -3.49 -8.45 -4.54
C GLU A 180 -3.11 -9.71 -3.74
N ILE A 181 -2.64 -10.72 -4.46
CA ILE A 181 -2.02 -11.93 -3.91
C ILE A 181 -0.52 -11.89 -4.20
N ALA A 182 0.27 -12.00 -3.15
CA ALA A 182 1.71 -11.77 -3.12
C ALA A 182 2.51 -13.07 -3.16
N PHE A 183 3.49 -13.12 -4.06
CA PHE A 183 4.48 -14.19 -4.15
C PHE A 183 5.89 -13.60 -4.26
N ALA A 184 6.88 -14.27 -3.69
CA ALA A 184 8.27 -14.06 -4.03
C ALA A 184 8.53 -14.49 -5.48
N SER A 185 9.61 -14.00 -6.07
CA SER A 185 10.03 -14.39 -7.42
C SER A 185 11.37 -15.11 -7.40
N GLU A 186 11.49 -16.16 -8.22
CA GLU A 186 12.80 -16.65 -8.64
C GLU A 186 13.47 -15.61 -9.55
N ARG A 187 14.80 -15.70 -9.70
CA ARG A 187 15.58 -14.77 -10.54
C ARG A 187 15.17 -14.82 -12.02
N ASP A 188 14.66 -15.97 -12.47
CA ASP A 188 14.13 -16.16 -13.83
C ASP A 188 12.67 -15.67 -14.00
N GLY A 189 12.06 -15.16 -12.94
CA GLY A 189 10.71 -14.60 -12.92
C GLY A 189 9.58 -15.56 -12.60
N ARG A 190 9.88 -16.84 -12.33
CA ARG A 190 8.86 -17.76 -11.87
C ARG A 190 8.36 -17.42 -10.47
N PRO A 191 7.05 -17.51 -10.21
CA PRO A 191 6.51 -17.35 -8.86
C PRO A 191 7.05 -18.43 -7.90
N ALA A 192 7.64 -17.98 -6.79
CA ALA A 192 8.29 -18.79 -5.77
C ALA A 192 7.39 -18.98 -4.54
N ALA A 193 7.84 -18.60 -3.34
CA ALA A 193 7.07 -18.75 -2.11
C ALA A 193 5.86 -17.81 -2.08
N PHE A 194 4.74 -18.25 -1.49
CA PHE A 194 3.63 -17.36 -1.16
C PHE A 194 4.07 -16.40 -0.05
N GLU A 195 3.68 -15.13 -0.15
CA GLU A 195 4.02 -14.08 0.81
C GLU A 195 2.78 -13.57 1.56
N GLY A 196 1.63 -13.45 0.90
CA GLY A 196 0.41 -12.97 1.56
C GLY A 196 -0.77 -12.68 0.64
N CYS A 197 -1.93 -12.44 1.24
CA CYS A 197 -3.17 -12.07 0.53
C CYS A 197 -4.18 -11.41 1.47
N SER A 198 -5.25 -10.83 0.92
CA SER A 198 -6.48 -10.58 1.69
C SER A 198 -7.33 -11.85 1.70
N LEU A 199 -7.83 -12.23 2.88
CA LEU A 199 -8.65 -13.41 3.06
C LEU A 199 -10.05 -13.21 2.46
N ALA A 200 -10.55 -14.23 1.78
CA ALA A 200 -11.95 -14.37 1.42
C ALA A 200 -12.79 -14.87 2.61
N THR A 201 -14.09 -15.04 2.40
CA THR A 201 -14.99 -15.62 3.42
C THR A 201 -14.72 -17.11 3.65
N GLY A 202 -14.95 -17.56 4.89
CA GLY A 202 -14.92 -18.98 5.27
C GLY A 202 -13.54 -19.52 5.65
N ASN A 203 -12.62 -18.66 6.10
CA ASN A 203 -11.32 -19.10 6.63
C ASN A 203 -11.40 -19.40 8.13
N ARG A 204 -10.75 -20.49 8.57
CA ARG A 204 -10.66 -20.91 9.97
C ARG A 204 -9.27 -21.45 10.31
N ALA A 205 -8.76 -21.13 11.51
CA ALA A 205 -7.52 -21.68 12.08
C ALA A 205 -7.64 -21.82 13.61
N ASP A 206 -7.25 -22.94 14.20
CA ASP A 206 -7.34 -23.23 15.66
C ASP A 206 -8.68 -22.86 16.32
N ASP A 207 -9.79 -23.12 15.65
CA ASP A 207 -11.17 -22.75 16.05
C ASP A 207 -11.53 -21.26 15.95
N ILE A 208 -10.67 -20.46 15.30
CA ILE A 208 -10.88 -19.04 15.08
C ILE A 208 -11.39 -18.83 13.66
N ASP A 209 -12.58 -18.27 13.53
CA ASP A 209 -13.14 -17.84 12.25
C ASP A 209 -12.65 -16.44 11.90
N PHE A 210 -12.11 -16.28 10.68
CA PHE A 210 -11.61 -15.00 10.20
C PHE A 210 -12.61 -14.32 9.27
N PRO A 211 -12.88 -13.01 9.48
CA PRO A 211 -13.69 -12.23 8.56
C PRO A 211 -12.95 -12.04 7.22
N ALA A 212 -13.71 -11.85 6.15
CA ALA A 212 -13.15 -11.45 4.87
C ALA A 212 -12.44 -10.09 4.98
N GLY A 213 -11.40 -9.90 4.19
CA GLY A 213 -10.58 -8.69 4.20
C GLY A 213 -9.36 -8.76 5.12
N ALA A 214 -9.37 -9.61 6.17
CA ALA A 214 -8.21 -9.81 7.03
C ALA A 214 -6.96 -10.17 6.21
N ARG A 215 -5.80 -9.64 6.59
CA ARG A 215 -4.55 -9.80 5.86
C ARG A 215 -3.81 -11.03 6.35
N LEU A 216 -3.55 -11.97 5.45
CA LEU A 216 -2.71 -13.14 5.69
C LEU A 216 -1.31 -12.87 5.17
N PHE A 217 -0.31 -13.22 5.98
CA PHE A 217 1.09 -13.26 5.58
C PHE A 217 1.66 -14.65 5.86
N ALA A 218 2.44 -15.14 4.91
CA ALA A 218 3.37 -16.24 5.14
C ALA A 218 4.58 -15.72 5.92
N SER A 219 5.04 -16.52 6.87
CA SER A 219 6.21 -16.27 7.69
C SER A 219 7.08 -17.52 7.71
N ASP A 220 8.38 -17.33 7.85
CA ASP A 220 9.34 -18.41 8.12
C ASP A 220 9.81 -18.40 9.59
N GLY A 221 9.12 -17.62 10.43
CA GLY A 221 9.49 -17.38 11.82
C GLY A 221 10.76 -16.53 11.95
N MET A 222 10.90 -15.91 13.12
CA MET A 222 12.14 -15.19 13.45
C MET A 222 13.24 -16.20 13.81
N VAL A 223 14.45 -15.96 13.31
CA VAL A 223 15.67 -16.68 13.73
C VAL A 223 16.42 -15.81 14.71
N TYR A 224 16.73 -16.37 15.86
CA TYR A 224 17.35 -15.62 16.96
C TYR A 224 18.85 -15.93 17.03
N THR A 225 19.55 -15.17 17.87
CA THR A 225 21.01 -15.25 18.03
C THR A 225 21.49 -16.60 18.55
N ASP A 226 20.61 -17.36 19.21
CA ASP A 226 20.83 -18.73 19.67
C ASP A 226 20.58 -19.80 18.59
N GLY A 227 20.20 -19.38 17.38
CA GLY A 227 19.87 -20.27 16.27
C GLY A 227 18.47 -20.89 16.33
N TYR A 228 17.67 -20.61 17.38
CA TYR A 228 16.29 -21.09 17.45
C TYR A 228 15.39 -20.31 16.49
N ARG A 229 14.58 -21.03 15.72
CA ARG A 229 13.60 -20.49 14.77
C ARG A 229 12.19 -20.68 15.33
N ASP A 230 11.40 -19.61 15.35
CA ASP A 230 10.01 -19.68 15.77
C ASP A 230 9.18 -20.60 14.86
N ALA A 231 8.17 -21.24 15.46
CA ALA A 231 7.26 -22.11 14.74
C ALA A 231 6.22 -21.34 13.90
N GLU A 232 6.20 -20.00 13.98
CA GLU A 232 5.29 -19.15 13.20
C GLU A 232 5.47 -19.43 11.70
N ARG A 233 4.39 -19.88 11.06
CA ARG A 233 4.28 -20.07 9.62
C ARG A 233 3.31 -19.07 9.00
N TRP A 234 2.27 -18.68 9.73
CA TRP A 234 1.23 -17.79 9.26
C TRP A 234 1.02 -16.65 10.24
N ARG A 235 0.76 -15.46 9.71
CA ARG A 235 0.32 -14.31 10.49
C ARG A 235 -0.95 -13.76 9.88
N VAL A 236 -2.00 -13.68 10.68
CA VAL A 236 -3.29 -13.11 10.26
C VAL A 236 -3.52 -11.82 11.04
N MET A 237 -3.76 -10.74 10.30
CA MET A 237 -4.03 -9.42 10.84
C MET A 237 -5.46 -9.02 10.46
N PRO A 238 -6.40 -8.99 11.41
CA PRO A 238 -7.73 -8.45 11.17
C PRO A 238 -7.63 -6.99 10.73
N GLU A 239 -8.47 -6.57 9.79
CA GLU A 239 -8.54 -5.16 9.39
C GLU A 239 -9.07 -4.29 10.53
N THR A 240 -8.77 -2.99 10.48
CA THR A 240 -9.21 -2.04 11.50
C THR A 240 -10.73 -2.11 11.70
N GLY A 241 -11.16 -2.26 12.96
CA GLY A 241 -12.57 -2.39 13.33
C GLY A 241 -13.14 -3.80 13.23
N GLN A 242 -12.40 -4.77 12.67
CA GLN A 242 -12.80 -6.18 12.69
C GLN A 242 -12.58 -6.78 14.08
N ARG A 243 -13.48 -7.69 14.45
CA ARG A 243 -13.44 -8.45 15.69
C ARG A 243 -13.26 -9.92 15.38
N VAL A 244 -12.42 -10.59 16.16
CA VAL A 244 -12.15 -12.03 16.03
C VAL A 244 -12.30 -12.66 17.41
N SER A 245 -13.01 -13.78 17.49
CA SER A 245 -13.14 -14.52 18.75
C SER A 245 -12.00 -15.53 18.86
N VAL A 246 -11.19 -15.40 19.90
CA VAL A 246 -10.08 -16.33 20.18
C VAL A 246 -10.35 -16.97 21.53
N ARG A 247 -10.59 -18.29 21.54
CA ARG A 247 -10.93 -19.04 22.77
C ARG A 247 -12.08 -18.39 23.58
N GLY A 248 -13.07 -17.82 22.88
CA GLY A 248 -14.22 -17.15 23.49
C GLY A 248 -13.99 -15.67 23.84
N ILE A 249 -12.77 -15.15 23.72
CA ILE A 249 -12.45 -13.73 23.96
C ILE A 249 -12.57 -12.96 22.66
N ALA A 250 -13.36 -11.88 22.67
CA ALA A 250 -13.48 -10.99 21.52
C ALA A 250 -12.27 -10.03 21.46
N LEU A 251 -11.40 -10.22 20.47
CA LEU A 251 -10.21 -9.42 20.23
C LEU A 251 -10.36 -8.56 18.98
N SER A 252 -9.61 -7.46 18.91
CA SER A 252 -9.49 -6.61 17.74
C SER A 252 -8.07 -6.08 17.55
N GLY A 253 -7.73 -5.71 16.32
CA GLY A 253 -6.40 -5.24 15.95
C GLY A 253 -5.32 -6.32 16.04
N GLY A 254 -4.07 -5.89 15.97
CA GLY A 254 -2.90 -6.74 16.17
C GLY A 254 -2.69 -7.83 15.13
N ALA A 255 -1.86 -8.79 15.51
CA ALA A 255 -1.51 -9.95 14.70
C ALA A 255 -1.70 -11.24 15.49
N LEU A 256 -2.32 -12.23 14.85
CA LEU A 256 -2.43 -13.59 15.34
C LEU A 256 -1.43 -14.46 14.56
N ALA A 257 -0.51 -15.08 15.28
CA ALA A 257 0.53 -15.95 14.74
C ALA A 257 0.10 -17.41 14.87
N PHE A 258 0.26 -18.17 13.79
CA PHE A 258 -0.07 -19.59 13.73
C PHE A 258 1.12 -20.41 13.26
N ASP A 259 1.19 -21.64 13.74
CA ASP A 259 2.13 -22.63 13.24
C ASP A 259 1.70 -23.21 11.88
N ARG A 260 2.48 -24.16 11.38
CA ARG A 260 2.23 -24.81 10.08
C ARG A 260 0.91 -25.58 10.04
N ASP A 261 0.48 -26.12 11.18
CA ASP A 261 -0.76 -26.87 11.34
C ASP A 261 -1.96 -25.95 11.62
N ARG A 262 -1.75 -24.62 11.53
CA ARG A 262 -2.75 -23.58 11.80
C ARG A 262 -3.25 -23.61 13.24
N ARG A 263 -2.40 -24.00 14.20
CA ARG A 263 -2.64 -23.84 15.64
C ARG A 263 -2.14 -22.48 16.09
N LEU A 264 -2.85 -21.85 17.02
CA LEU A 264 -2.47 -20.55 17.55
C LEU A 264 -1.13 -20.68 18.28
N TYR A 265 -0.12 -19.99 17.78
CA TYR A 265 1.24 -19.98 18.31
C TYR A 265 1.49 -18.75 19.20
N GLY A 266 0.93 -17.61 18.81
CA GLY A 266 1.07 -16.36 19.54
C GLY A 266 0.08 -15.30 19.08
N LEU A 267 -0.01 -14.21 19.83
CA LEU A 267 -0.74 -13.01 19.46
C LEU A 267 -0.10 -11.79 20.12
N GLY A 268 -0.09 -10.66 19.42
CA GLY A 268 0.52 -9.43 19.89
C GLY A 268 -0.10 -8.19 19.26
N GLY A 269 -0.09 -7.07 20.00
CA GLY A 269 -0.76 -5.83 19.61
C GLY A 269 -2.28 -5.97 19.49
N THR A 270 -2.86 -7.02 20.08
CA THR A 270 -4.31 -7.25 20.10
C THR A 270 -4.91 -6.68 21.36
N VAL A 271 -6.13 -6.16 21.27
CA VAL A 271 -6.84 -5.61 22.43
C VAL A 271 -8.21 -6.23 22.58
N LEU A 272 -8.74 -6.23 23.81
CA LEU A 272 -10.11 -6.61 24.09
C LEU A 272 -11.09 -5.72 23.34
N ALA A 273 -11.93 -6.31 22.48
CA ALA A 273 -12.96 -5.58 21.73
C ALA A 273 -14.18 -5.22 22.60
N ALA A 274 -14.33 -5.88 23.76
CA ALA A 274 -15.37 -5.64 24.75
C ALA A 274 -14.80 -5.96 26.14
N ALA A 275 -15.44 -5.44 27.20
CA ALA A 275 -15.03 -5.75 28.56
C ALA A 275 -15.13 -7.27 28.82
N LEU A 276 -14.16 -7.81 29.57
CA LEU A 276 -14.03 -9.23 29.85
C LEU A 276 -14.04 -9.48 31.35
N GLN A 277 -14.94 -10.35 31.81
CA GLN A 277 -14.85 -10.94 33.14
C GLN A 277 -14.05 -12.23 33.06
N LEU A 278 -12.93 -12.31 33.77
CA LEU A 278 -12.06 -13.48 33.80
C LEU A 278 -11.68 -13.82 35.25
N GLY A 279 -12.31 -14.86 35.80
CA GLY A 279 -12.25 -15.15 37.23
C GLY A 279 -12.77 -13.96 38.05
N ALA A 280 -11.98 -13.51 39.03
CA ALA A 280 -12.31 -12.37 39.88
C ALA A 280 -11.95 -11.01 39.27
N TRP A 281 -11.34 -10.98 38.08
CA TRP A 281 -10.92 -9.76 37.40
C TRP A 281 -11.92 -9.32 36.32
N HIS A 282 -12.19 -8.02 36.28
CA HIS A 282 -12.96 -7.33 35.25
C HIS A 282 -12.02 -6.43 34.45
N TYR A 283 -11.77 -6.79 33.19
CA TYR A 283 -10.94 -6.03 32.27
C TYR A 283 -11.81 -5.15 31.38
N PRO A 284 -11.50 -3.84 31.24
CA PRO A 284 -12.20 -2.97 30.32
C PRO A 284 -11.87 -3.30 28.85
N ALA A 285 -12.71 -2.82 27.93
CA ALA A 285 -12.36 -2.86 26.52
C ALA A 285 -11.07 -2.05 26.27
N GLY A 286 -10.24 -2.48 25.32
CA GLY A 286 -8.96 -1.85 25.04
C GLY A 286 -7.78 -2.32 25.91
N THR A 287 -8.01 -3.20 26.90
CA THR A 287 -6.91 -3.93 27.56
C THR A 287 -6.13 -4.71 26.51
N GLU A 288 -4.80 -4.55 26.49
CA GLU A 288 -3.94 -5.31 25.60
C GLU A 288 -3.86 -6.76 26.09
N VAL A 289 -3.95 -7.68 25.13
CA VAL A 289 -3.84 -9.10 25.36
C VAL A 289 -2.68 -9.62 24.52
N SER A 290 -1.79 -10.39 25.12
CA SER A 290 -0.68 -11.00 24.39
C SER A 290 -0.44 -12.45 24.79
N LEU A 291 0.05 -13.22 23.82
CA LEU A 291 0.54 -14.57 23.96
C LEU A 291 1.89 -14.61 23.26
N SER A 292 2.97 -14.52 24.04
CA SER A 292 4.32 -14.58 23.51
C SER A 292 4.94 -15.97 23.75
N PRO A 293 5.29 -16.71 22.70
CA PRO A 293 5.86 -18.05 22.82
C PRO A 293 7.28 -18.05 23.42
N ARG A 294 7.99 -16.91 23.36
CA ARG A 294 9.34 -16.75 23.91
C ARG A 294 9.42 -15.95 25.20
N ALA A 295 8.29 -15.49 25.73
CA ALA A 295 8.35 -14.78 27.00
C ALA A 295 8.93 -15.71 28.09
N ALA A 296 9.78 -15.15 28.96
CA ALA A 296 10.47 -15.94 29.98
C ALA A 296 9.49 -16.71 30.90
N TRP A 297 8.31 -16.13 31.14
CA TRP A 297 7.23 -16.74 31.90
C TRP A 297 6.55 -17.93 31.19
N ARG A 298 6.67 -18.05 29.86
CA ARG A 298 5.99 -19.09 29.06
C ARG A 298 6.46 -20.50 29.38
N ALA A 299 7.72 -20.65 29.79
CA ALA A 299 8.28 -21.93 30.20
C ALA A 299 7.67 -22.44 31.52
N GLN A 300 7.34 -21.53 32.42
CA GLN A 300 6.72 -21.83 33.72
C GLN A 300 5.19 -21.91 33.61
N HIS A 301 4.61 -21.12 32.70
CA HIS A 301 3.17 -20.94 32.56
C HIS A 301 2.72 -21.14 31.10
N PRO A 302 2.67 -22.40 30.61
CA PRO A 302 2.49 -22.68 29.19
C PRO A 302 1.06 -22.50 28.66
N HIS A 303 0.11 -22.14 29.51
CA HIS A 303 -1.28 -21.86 29.11
C HIS A 303 -1.72 -20.45 29.51
N ALA A 304 -0.78 -19.63 29.96
CA ALA A 304 -1.06 -18.30 30.45
C ALA A 304 -1.07 -17.27 29.33
N TRP A 305 -1.91 -16.27 29.55
CA TRP A 305 -2.12 -15.12 28.72
C TRP A 305 -1.78 -13.89 29.53
N LEU A 306 -1.21 -12.89 28.87
CA LEU A 306 -0.88 -11.62 29.51
C LEU A 306 -1.97 -10.60 29.22
N PHE A 307 -2.50 -10.00 30.28
CA PHE A 307 -3.48 -8.92 30.22
C PHE A 307 -2.86 -7.64 30.76
N SER A 308 -2.81 -6.61 29.92
CA SER A 308 -2.08 -5.36 30.19
C SER A 308 -3.04 -4.18 30.03
N PRO A 309 -3.60 -3.65 31.13
CA PRO A 309 -4.44 -2.46 31.09
C PRO A 309 -3.70 -1.26 30.51
N THR A 310 -4.39 -0.50 29.66
CA THR A 310 -3.84 0.67 28.96
C THR A 310 -4.45 1.95 29.51
N ARG A 311 -5.62 2.37 29.03
CA ARG A 311 -6.28 3.62 29.44
C ARG A 311 -7.11 3.49 30.71
N GLU A 312 -7.78 2.36 30.86
CA GLU A 312 -8.64 2.06 32.00
C GLU A 312 -8.06 0.87 32.78
N ALA A 313 -8.04 0.99 34.11
CA ALA A 313 -7.56 -0.06 35.01
C ALA A 313 -8.52 -1.27 35.02
N ALA A 314 -7.97 -2.47 35.15
CA ALA A 314 -8.80 -3.63 35.48
C ALA A 314 -9.16 -3.60 36.97
N SER A 315 -10.33 -4.14 37.31
CA SER A 315 -10.81 -4.18 38.69
C SER A 315 -10.99 -5.61 39.16
N HIS A 316 -10.63 -5.87 40.40
CA HIS A 316 -10.79 -7.16 41.05
C HIS A 316 -12.02 -7.15 41.96
N ALA A 317 -12.64 -8.31 42.17
CA ALA A 317 -13.82 -8.46 43.03
C ALA A 317 -13.57 -8.02 44.50
N SER A 318 -12.32 -8.01 44.97
CA SER A 318 -11.95 -7.48 46.30
C SER A 318 -11.88 -5.95 46.38
N GLY A 319 -12.03 -5.24 45.26
CA GLY A 319 -11.82 -3.80 45.15
C GLY A 319 -10.39 -3.39 44.76
N GLU A 320 -9.48 -4.35 44.60
CA GLU A 320 -8.15 -4.10 44.05
C GLU A 320 -8.21 -3.64 42.58
N ARG A 321 -7.22 -2.85 42.15
CA ARG A 321 -7.11 -2.33 40.78
C ARG A 321 -5.75 -2.70 40.18
N LEU A 322 -5.77 -3.11 38.92
CA LEU A 322 -4.57 -3.32 38.10
C LEU A 322 -4.44 -2.12 37.17
N GLU A 323 -3.56 -1.20 37.54
CA GLU A 323 -3.31 0.04 36.83
C GLU A 323 -2.37 -0.16 35.63
N HIS A 324 -2.30 0.85 34.76
CA HIS A 324 -1.33 0.90 33.68
C HIS A 324 0.10 0.75 34.20
N GLY A 325 0.95 0.07 33.42
CA GLY A 325 2.35 -0.23 33.77
C GLY A 325 2.53 -1.59 34.44
N VAL A 326 1.45 -2.25 34.87
CA VAL A 326 1.47 -3.60 35.43
C VAL A 326 0.56 -4.51 34.60
N SER A 327 1.08 -5.69 34.27
CA SER A 327 0.40 -6.73 33.53
C SER A 327 0.08 -7.92 34.44
N LEU A 328 -1.06 -8.57 34.20
CA LEU A 328 -1.43 -9.81 34.88
C LEU A 328 -1.23 -11.00 33.96
N LEU A 329 -0.48 -11.98 34.44
CA LEU A 329 -0.40 -13.30 33.84
C LEU A 329 -1.50 -14.18 34.42
N GLN A 330 -2.43 -14.59 33.56
CA GLN A 330 -3.62 -15.34 33.96
C GLN A 330 -3.91 -16.49 33.00
N THR A 331 -4.44 -17.59 33.52
CA THR A 331 -5.03 -18.63 32.67
C THR A 331 -6.41 -18.20 32.18
N LEU A 332 -6.87 -18.78 31.07
CA LEU A 332 -8.23 -18.54 30.56
C LEU A 332 -9.34 -19.07 31.47
N ASP A 333 -8.98 -19.87 32.49
CA ASP A 333 -9.90 -20.39 33.49
C ASP A 333 -10.09 -19.40 34.65
N GLY A 334 -9.37 -18.28 34.63
CA GLY A 334 -9.44 -17.21 35.63
C GLY A 334 -8.43 -17.33 36.77
N GLN A 335 -7.55 -18.32 36.76
CA GLN A 335 -6.49 -18.44 37.76
C GLN A 335 -5.38 -17.39 37.50
N GLU A 336 -5.17 -16.52 38.49
CA GLU A 336 -4.03 -15.61 38.58
C GLU A 336 -2.74 -16.39 38.85
N LEU A 337 -1.69 -16.08 38.09
CA LEU A 337 -0.40 -16.76 38.18
C LEU A 337 0.69 -15.82 38.69
N GLU A 338 0.86 -14.68 38.04
CA GLU A 338 1.94 -13.75 38.34
C GLU A 338 1.57 -12.33 37.88
N ARG A 339 2.15 -11.32 38.54
CA ARG A 339 2.08 -9.93 38.12
C ARG A 339 3.45 -9.49 37.64
N LEU A 340 3.48 -8.80 36.52
CA LEU A 340 4.70 -8.38 35.86
C LEU A 340 4.63 -6.89 35.55
N ASP A 341 5.70 -6.15 35.79
CA ASP A 341 5.83 -4.81 35.22
C ASP A 341 5.80 -4.91 33.68
N ASN A 342 5.17 -3.96 33.00
CA ASN A 342 5.05 -3.95 31.53
C ASN A 342 6.41 -4.14 30.84
N ARG A 343 7.46 -3.50 31.36
CA ARG A 343 8.83 -3.66 30.85
C ARG A 343 9.33 -5.10 30.97
N ALA A 344 9.08 -5.76 32.10
CA ALA A 344 9.46 -7.16 32.32
C ALA A 344 8.61 -8.11 31.47
N ALA A 345 7.36 -7.73 31.20
CA ALA A 345 6.44 -8.46 30.36
C ALA A 345 6.69 -8.27 28.85
N GLY A 346 7.59 -7.36 28.46
CA GLY A 346 7.90 -7.04 27.06
C GLY A 346 6.82 -6.20 26.37
N VAL A 347 5.95 -5.55 27.14
CA VAL A 347 4.96 -4.59 26.65
C VAL A 347 5.70 -3.29 26.34
N ILE A 348 5.57 -2.80 25.10
CA ILE A 348 6.22 -1.57 24.64
C ILE A 348 5.20 -0.45 24.69
N ASP A 349 5.36 0.47 25.65
CA ASP A 349 4.55 1.68 25.73
C ASP A 349 5.01 2.65 24.63
N PHE A 350 4.23 2.75 23.55
CA PHE A 350 4.40 3.83 22.58
C PHE A 350 3.69 5.08 23.11
N ILE A 351 4.38 6.22 23.10
CA ILE A 351 3.77 7.50 23.43
C ILE A 351 2.75 7.82 22.33
N GLU A 352 1.46 7.66 22.62
CA GLU A 352 0.37 8.18 21.77
C GLU A 352 0.41 9.71 21.83
N LEU A 353 1.00 10.35 20.83
CA LEU A 353 0.90 11.79 20.62
C LEU A 353 -0.46 12.09 19.99
N GLU A 354 -1.44 12.49 20.81
CA GLU A 354 -2.63 13.17 20.30
C GLU A 354 -2.22 14.54 19.75
N ILE A 355 -2.12 14.63 18.43
CA ILE A 355 -2.00 15.93 17.75
C ILE A 355 -3.39 16.56 17.82
N GLY A 356 -3.61 17.38 18.84
CA GLY A 356 -4.79 18.22 18.93
C GLY A 356 -4.80 19.20 17.76
N ASP A 357 -5.85 19.14 16.94
CA ASP A 357 -6.23 20.26 16.07
C ASP A 357 -6.71 21.39 16.99
N GLU A 358 -5.79 22.27 17.38
CA GLU A 358 -6.18 23.58 17.91
C GLU A 358 -6.90 24.33 16.78
N ARG A 359 -8.23 24.43 16.92
CA ARG A 359 -9.08 25.30 16.11
C ARG A 359 -9.03 26.75 16.58
#